data_AF-A0A9D4RAP1-F1
#
_entry.id   AF-A0A9D4RAP1-F1
#
_cell.length_a   1.000
_cell.length_b   1.000
_cell.length_c   1.000
_cell.angle_alpha   90.00
_cell.angle_beta   90.00
_cell.angle_gamma   90.00
#
_symmetry.space_group_name_H-M   'P 1'
#
loop_
_entity.id
_entity.type
_entity.pdbx_description
1 polymer ?
#
loop_
_entity_poly.entity_id
_entity_poly.type
_entity_poly.pdbx_seq_one_letter_code
_entity_poly.pdbx_strand_id
1 'polypeptide(L)'
;MTKQKDTLIVVTGDHSHAFDIQGYSYRGLDILGLADPLEEYELTLDQKPYTILQYGNGPGYEAPRKNLTGVDTHANNYTFPSAVPVEWETHGGEDVAIYAQGPMAHLFYGVQEQNYIAHVMAYSACIGPYTTSCDHGQPIECTSGCELVSLHIYAFVALLFVSLV
;
A
#
# COMPACT_ATOMS: atom_id res chain seq x y z
N MET A 1 22.53 -5.61 -7.29
CA MET A 1 21.66 -4.51 -6.83
C MET A 1 21.09 -3.82 -8.07
N THR A 2 19.80 -3.50 -8.08
CA THR A 2 19.08 -2.86 -9.21
C THR A 2 19.48 -1.38 -9.35
N LYS A 3 19.49 -0.84 -10.58
CA LYS A 3 19.80 0.57 -10.85
C LYS A 3 18.54 1.28 -11.36
N GLN A 4 18.29 2.48 -10.88
CA GLN A 4 17.11 3.25 -11.30
C GLN A 4 17.08 3.56 -12.81
N LYS A 5 18.24 3.60 -13.48
CA LYS A 5 18.33 3.93 -14.92
C LYS A 5 17.76 2.82 -15.82
N ASP A 6 17.80 1.56 -15.38
CA ASP A 6 17.42 0.38 -16.18
C ASP A 6 16.36 -0.49 -15.51
N THR A 7 15.89 -0.10 -14.32
CA THR A 7 14.90 -0.85 -13.54
C THR A 7 13.70 0.04 -13.23
N LEU A 8 12.51 -0.36 -13.66
CA LEU A 8 11.24 0.19 -13.20
C LEU A 8 10.80 -0.56 -11.94
N ILE A 9 10.62 0.17 -10.85
CA ILE A 9 10.08 -0.31 -9.58
C ILE A 9 8.68 0.27 -9.43
N VAL A 10 7.68 -0.59 -9.22
CA VAL A 10 6.29 -0.21 -8.97
C VAL A 10 5.85 -0.82 -7.64
N VAL A 11 5.20 -0.01 -6.80
CA VAL A 11 4.61 -0.43 -5.52
C VAL A 11 3.13 -0.05 -5.53
N THR A 12 2.26 -1.00 -5.24
CA THR A 12 0.80 -0.83 -5.21
C THR A 12 0.18 -1.80 -4.22
N GLY A 13 -1.07 -1.55 -3.82
CA GLY A 13 -1.96 -2.59 -3.28
C GLY A 13 -2.73 -3.29 -4.41
N ASP A 14 -3.23 -4.48 -4.14
CA ASP A 14 -4.26 -5.14 -4.95
C ASP A 14 -5.67 -4.67 -4.53
N HIS A 15 -5.87 -4.41 -3.24
CA HIS A 15 -7.03 -3.73 -2.66
C HIS A 15 -6.64 -3.10 -1.31
N SER A 16 -7.59 -2.43 -0.66
CA SER A 16 -7.44 -1.94 0.71
C SER A 16 -8.20 -2.83 1.70
N HIS A 17 -8.44 -2.33 2.91
CA HIS A 17 -9.20 -2.96 3.99
C HIS A 17 -10.21 -1.97 4.57
N ALA A 18 -11.23 -2.45 5.27
CA ALA A 18 -12.15 -1.62 6.04
C ALA A 18 -11.47 -1.08 7.31
N PHE A 19 -10.26 -0.55 7.17
CA PHE A 19 -9.38 -0.05 8.21
C PHE A 19 -9.43 1.47 8.25
N ASP A 20 -9.43 2.04 9.45
CA ASP A 20 -9.45 3.48 9.65
C ASP A 20 -8.43 3.94 10.71
N ILE A 21 -7.90 5.14 10.50
CA ILE A 21 -7.05 5.87 11.45
C ILE A 21 -7.85 7.08 11.92
N GLN A 22 -8.35 6.99 13.14
CA GLN A 22 -9.34 7.90 13.68
C GLN A 22 -8.88 8.64 14.95
N GLY A 23 -9.69 9.61 15.35
CA GLY A 23 -9.43 10.46 16.50
C GLY A 23 -8.52 11.64 16.18
N TYR A 24 -8.25 12.47 17.19
CA TYR A 24 -7.43 13.68 17.09
C TYR A 24 -6.10 13.54 17.84
N SER A 25 -5.48 12.37 17.74
CA SER A 25 -4.26 12.03 18.45
C SER A 25 -3.08 12.96 18.11
N TYR A 26 -2.35 13.38 19.14
CA TYR A 26 -1.17 14.25 18.98
C TYR A 26 -0.04 13.58 18.22
N ARG A 27 0.74 14.40 17.52
CA ARG A 27 1.94 13.91 16.83
C ARG A 27 2.91 13.27 17.82
N GLY A 28 3.30 12.02 17.53
CA GLY A 28 4.25 11.25 18.33
C GLY A 28 3.59 10.26 19.30
N LEU A 29 2.25 10.23 19.37
CA LEU A 29 1.53 9.10 19.97
C LEU A 29 1.80 7.81 19.18
N ASP A 30 1.80 6.70 19.89
CA ASP A 30 1.95 5.38 19.29
C ASP A 30 0.69 5.02 18.49
N ILE A 31 0.86 4.62 17.23
CA ILE A 31 -0.24 4.30 16.33
C ILE A 31 -1.10 3.14 16.84
N LEU A 32 -0.54 2.20 17.60
CA LEU A 32 -1.27 1.08 18.20
C LEU A 32 -1.96 1.46 19.52
N GLY A 33 -1.75 2.69 19.98
CA GLY A 33 -2.24 3.18 21.27
C GLY A 33 -3.71 3.59 21.27
N LEU A 34 -4.10 4.11 22.43
CA LEU A 34 -5.40 4.73 22.65
C LEU A 34 -5.37 6.17 22.13
N ALA A 35 -6.49 6.63 21.57
CA ALA A 35 -6.68 8.05 21.30
C ALA A 35 -6.65 8.83 22.63
N ASP A 36 -5.99 9.98 22.61
CA ASP A 36 -5.81 10.85 23.78
C ASP A 36 -6.65 12.12 23.61
N PRO A 37 -7.92 12.12 24.07
CA PRO A 37 -8.81 13.27 23.95
C PRO A 37 -8.33 14.37 24.90
N LEU A 38 -8.17 15.57 24.35
CA LEU A 38 -7.60 16.71 25.06
C LEU A 38 -8.68 17.72 25.47
N GLU A 39 -9.84 17.63 24.83
CA GLU A 39 -11.03 18.40 25.14
C GLU A 39 -12.21 17.47 25.48
N GLU A 40 -13.14 17.95 26.31
CA GLU A 40 -14.28 17.12 26.76
C GLU A 40 -15.15 16.62 25.60
N TYR A 41 -15.28 17.40 24.52
CA TYR A 41 -16.08 17.01 23.35
C TYR A 41 -15.44 15.91 22.50
N GLU A 42 -14.19 15.54 22.76
CA GLU A 42 -13.48 14.43 22.09
C GLU A 42 -13.65 13.11 22.84
N LEU A 43 -14.20 13.14 24.07
CA LEU A 43 -14.52 11.94 24.82
C LEU A 43 -15.65 11.18 24.15
N THR A 44 -15.53 9.85 24.16
CA THR A 44 -16.62 8.97 23.72
C THR A 44 -17.85 9.14 24.61
N LEU A 45 -19.05 9.01 24.05
CA LEU A 45 -20.31 9.16 24.77
C LEU A 45 -20.49 8.22 25.98
N ASP A 46 -19.87 7.04 25.95
CA ASP A 46 -19.85 6.05 27.03
C ASP A 46 -18.61 6.14 27.93
N GLN A 47 -17.80 7.20 27.78
CA GLN A 47 -16.63 7.54 28.60
C GLN A 47 -15.55 6.44 28.69
N LYS A 48 -15.45 5.54 27.70
CA LYS A 48 -14.38 4.53 27.65
C LYS A 48 -13.34 4.93 26.59
N PRO A 49 -12.04 4.69 26.82
CA PRO A 49 -11.04 4.93 25.78
C PRO A 49 -11.29 4.08 24.52
N TYR A 50 -10.81 4.56 23.38
CA TYR A 50 -10.84 3.88 22.09
C TYR A 50 -9.45 3.94 21.45
N THR A 51 -9.15 3.03 20.52
CA THR A 51 -7.87 2.98 19.80
C THR A 51 -7.83 3.96 18.64
N ILE A 52 -6.62 4.42 18.30
CA ILE A 52 -6.38 5.23 17.09
C ILE A 52 -6.75 4.44 15.83
N LEU A 53 -6.44 3.13 15.82
CA LEU A 53 -6.83 2.22 14.75
C LEU A 53 -8.17 1.56 15.05
N GLN A 54 -9.02 1.44 14.03
CA GLN A 54 -10.27 0.69 14.11
C GLN A 54 -10.60 0.05 12.77
N TYR A 55 -11.46 -0.96 12.79
CA TYR A 55 -12.03 -1.53 11.58
C TYR A 55 -13.53 -1.25 11.46
N GLY A 56 -14.05 -1.14 10.23
CA GLY A 56 -15.48 -1.03 9.94
C GLY A 56 -16.22 -2.33 10.29
N ASN A 57 -15.60 -3.48 10.05
CA ASN A 57 -16.10 -4.78 10.44
C ASN A 57 -14.95 -5.69 10.88
N GLY A 58 -15.25 -6.82 11.52
CA GLY A 58 -14.23 -7.79 11.90
C GLY A 58 -14.55 -8.51 13.21
N PRO A 59 -13.66 -9.40 13.66
CA PRO A 59 -13.85 -10.18 14.88
C PRO A 59 -13.69 -9.36 16.18
N GLY A 60 -13.24 -8.10 16.08
CA GLY A 60 -13.02 -7.22 17.24
C GLY A 60 -14.27 -6.54 17.80
N TYR A 61 -15.46 -6.84 17.27
CA TYR A 61 -16.71 -6.27 17.77
C TYR A 61 -17.03 -6.83 19.16
N GLU A 62 -17.39 -5.94 20.09
CA GLU A 62 -17.84 -6.32 21.44
C GLU A 62 -19.02 -5.45 21.90
N ALA A 63 -20.07 -6.09 22.44
CA ALA A 63 -21.26 -5.43 22.96
C ALA A 63 -21.60 -5.95 24.37
N PRO A 64 -21.55 -5.11 25.43
CA PRO A 64 -21.23 -3.68 25.39
C PRO A 64 -19.74 -3.43 25.05
N ARG A 65 -19.43 -2.25 24.49
CA ARG A 65 -18.06 -1.88 24.09
C ARG A 65 -17.07 -2.07 25.24
N LYS A 66 -15.96 -2.75 24.98
CA LYS A 66 -14.90 -3.00 25.96
C LYS A 66 -14.30 -1.70 26.48
N ASN A 67 -14.00 -1.65 27.79
CA ASN A 67 -13.16 -0.60 28.35
C ASN A 67 -11.68 -0.98 28.16
N LEU A 68 -10.94 -0.15 27.43
CA LEU A 68 -9.54 -0.42 27.08
C LEU A 68 -8.52 0.13 28.11
N THR A 69 -8.96 0.69 29.23
CA THR A 69 -8.05 1.15 30.29
C THR A 69 -7.19 -0.02 30.80
N GLY A 70 -5.87 0.12 30.68
CA GLY A 70 -4.90 -0.90 31.12
C GLY A 70 -4.83 -2.14 30.22
N VAL A 71 -5.51 -2.13 29.06
CA VAL A 71 -5.38 -3.17 28.04
C VAL A 71 -4.10 -2.93 27.25
N ASP A 72 -3.29 -3.98 27.07
CA ASP A 72 -2.13 -3.95 26.19
C ASP A 72 -2.57 -4.10 24.74
N THR A 73 -2.61 -2.98 24.01
CA THR A 73 -2.95 -2.94 22.58
C THR A 73 -1.77 -3.26 21.67
N HIS A 74 -0.57 -3.45 22.21
CA HIS A 74 0.65 -3.80 21.46
C HIS A 74 0.89 -5.30 21.36
N ALA A 75 0.08 -6.11 22.05
CA ALA A 75 0.17 -7.55 21.94
C ALA A 75 -0.02 -7.98 20.48
N ASN A 76 0.86 -8.85 19.97
CA ASN A 76 0.85 -9.30 18.57
C ASN A 76 -0.48 -9.94 18.13
N ASN A 77 -1.29 -10.41 19.08
CA ASN A 77 -2.60 -11.02 18.85
C ASN A 77 -3.77 -10.13 19.34
N TYR A 78 -3.52 -8.83 19.55
CA TYR A 78 -4.58 -7.90 19.90
C TYR A 78 -5.48 -7.65 18.68
N THR A 79 -6.78 -7.93 18.85
CA THR A 79 -7.78 -7.65 17.83
C THR A 79 -8.37 -6.27 18.06
N PHE A 80 -8.14 -5.34 17.13
CA PHE A 80 -8.66 -3.98 17.22
C PHE A 80 -10.20 -3.96 17.12
N PRO A 81 -10.87 -2.98 17.77
CA PRO A 81 -12.32 -2.89 17.74
C PRO A 81 -12.88 -2.78 16.32
N SER A 82 -14.09 -3.31 16.13
CA SER A 82 -14.83 -3.14 14.88
C SER A 82 -16.29 -2.73 15.11
N ALA A 83 -16.95 -2.17 14.10
CA ALA A 83 -18.34 -1.72 14.20
C ALA A 83 -19.38 -2.80 13.85
N VAL A 84 -19.05 -3.74 12.95
CA VAL A 84 -19.93 -4.86 12.56
C VAL A 84 -19.24 -6.20 12.82
N PRO A 85 -19.88 -7.13 13.57
CA PRO A 85 -19.29 -8.43 13.89
C PRO A 85 -19.29 -9.36 12.67
N VAL A 86 -18.10 -9.76 12.23
CA VAL A 86 -17.87 -10.81 11.24
C VAL A 86 -16.65 -11.64 11.67
N GLU A 87 -16.52 -12.86 11.18
CA GLU A 87 -15.40 -13.74 11.55
C GLU A 87 -14.06 -13.23 11.01
N TRP A 88 -14.08 -12.70 9.78
CA TRP A 88 -12.93 -12.13 9.09
C TRP A 88 -13.29 -10.73 8.63
N GLU A 89 -12.39 -9.80 8.84
CA GLU A 89 -12.53 -8.46 8.30
C GLU A 89 -12.54 -8.51 6.75
N THR A 90 -13.24 -7.56 6.12
CA THR A 90 -13.42 -7.51 4.67
C THR A 90 -12.50 -6.48 4.01
N HIS A 91 -12.13 -6.73 2.74
CA HIS A 91 -11.41 -5.73 1.93
C HIS A 91 -12.15 -4.39 1.82
N GLY A 92 -11.36 -3.33 1.64
CA GLY A 92 -11.78 -1.96 1.30
C GLY A 92 -11.87 -1.78 -0.21
N GLY A 93 -12.86 -1.00 -0.64
CA GLY A 93 -13.18 -0.75 -2.06
C GLY A 93 -12.73 0.61 -2.58
N GLU A 94 -11.96 1.36 -1.81
CA GLU A 94 -11.39 2.64 -2.21
C GLU A 94 -10.12 2.45 -3.07
N ASP A 95 -9.77 3.51 -3.81
CA ASP A 95 -8.58 3.53 -4.66
C ASP A 95 -7.30 3.30 -3.83
N VAL A 96 -6.40 2.47 -4.36
CA VAL A 96 -5.06 2.25 -3.78
C VAL A 96 -3.99 3.07 -4.51
N ALA A 97 -2.95 3.47 -3.78
CA ALA A 97 -1.86 4.26 -4.35
C ALA A 97 -0.93 3.41 -5.23
N ILE A 98 -0.43 4.02 -6.31
CA ILE A 98 0.65 3.47 -7.13
C ILE A 98 1.87 4.39 -7.00
N TYR A 99 3.00 3.84 -6.54
CA TYR A 99 4.28 4.52 -6.54
C TYR A 99 5.18 3.90 -7.59
N ALA A 100 5.80 4.73 -8.44
CA ALA A 100 6.67 4.24 -9.51
C ALA A 100 7.99 5.04 -9.57
N GLN A 101 9.08 4.33 -9.84
CA GLN A 101 10.40 4.91 -10.03
C GLN A 101 11.19 4.14 -11.10
N GLY A 102 11.81 4.85 -12.04
CA GLY A 102 12.63 4.25 -13.09
C GLY A 102 12.16 4.62 -14.50
N PRO A 103 12.55 3.85 -15.54
CA PRO A 103 12.13 4.07 -16.91
C PRO A 103 10.61 4.13 -17.03
N MET A 104 10.11 5.14 -17.73
CA MET A 104 8.67 5.36 -17.98
C MET A 104 7.79 5.51 -16.74
N ALA A 105 8.36 5.70 -15.53
CA ALA A 105 7.57 5.91 -14.31
C ALA A 105 6.64 7.13 -14.38
N HIS A 106 6.95 8.12 -15.22
CA HIS A 106 6.10 9.30 -15.46
C HIS A 106 4.74 8.97 -16.11
N LEU A 107 4.54 7.75 -16.60
CA LEU A 107 3.25 7.28 -17.10
C LEU A 107 2.27 6.92 -15.97
N PHE A 108 2.76 6.71 -14.75
CA PHE A 108 1.89 6.55 -13.58
C PHE A 108 1.48 7.94 -13.06
N TYR A 109 0.32 8.42 -13.51
CA TYR A 109 -0.24 9.71 -13.11
C TYR A 109 -1.76 9.65 -13.04
N GLY A 110 -2.36 10.57 -12.29
CA GLY A 110 -3.82 10.70 -12.17
C GLY A 110 -4.49 9.48 -11.54
N VAL A 111 -5.72 9.22 -11.94
CA VAL A 111 -6.53 8.05 -11.55
C VAL A 111 -6.56 7.08 -12.72
N GLN A 112 -6.27 5.81 -12.47
CA GLN A 112 -6.13 4.78 -13.51
C GLN A 112 -6.86 3.50 -13.07
N GLU A 113 -7.34 2.73 -14.03
CA GLU A 113 -7.82 1.37 -13.80
C GLU A 113 -6.65 0.46 -13.39
N GLN A 114 -6.86 -0.51 -12.49
CA GLN A 114 -5.77 -1.34 -11.97
C GLN A 114 -5.03 -2.14 -13.07
N ASN A 115 -5.73 -2.58 -14.13
CA ASN A 115 -5.10 -3.29 -15.24
C ASN A 115 -4.12 -2.41 -16.04
N TYR A 116 -4.20 -1.08 -15.91
CA TYR A 116 -3.24 -0.13 -16.49
C TYR A 116 -1.80 -0.41 -16.05
N ILE A 117 -1.61 -0.87 -14.80
CA ILE A 117 -0.30 -1.16 -14.23
C ILE A 117 0.44 -2.19 -15.10
N ALA A 118 -0.23 -3.28 -15.46
CA ALA A 118 0.33 -4.33 -16.30
C ALA A 118 0.70 -3.80 -17.70
N HIS A 119 -0.13 -2.94 -18.27
CA HIS A 119 0.12 -2.33 -19.57
C HIS A 119 1.34 -1.40 -19.56
N VAL A 120 1.49 -0.54 -18.55
CA VAL A 120 2.66 0.35 -18.43
C VAL A 120 3.93 -0.47 -18.18
N MET A 121 3.88 -1.51 -17.35
CA MET A 121 5.04 -2.38 -17.13
C MET A 121 5.46 -3.09 -18.43
N ALA A 122 4.51 -3.66 -19.17
CA ALA A 122 4.80 -4.30 -20.45
C ALA A 122 5.35 -3.32 -21.49
N TYR A 123 4.79 -2.10 -21.55
CA TYR A 123 5.28 -1.03 -22.42
C TYR A 123 6.70 -0.60 -22.06
N SER A 124 6.99 -0.42 -20.77
CA SER A 124 8.30 -0.01 -20.27
C SER A 124 9.39 -1.04 -20.57
N ALA A 125 9.04 -2.33 -20.55
CA ALA A 125 9.94 -3.44 -20.81
C ALA A 125 10.00 -3.88 -22.28
N CYS A 126 9.25 -3.24 -23.19
CA CYS A 126 9.13 -3.67 -24.58
C CYS A 126 8.62 -5.11 -24.75
N ILE A 127 7.65 -5.55 -23.94
CA ILE A 127 7.14 -6.93 -23.95
C ILE A 127 5.73 -6.99 -24.53
N GLY A 128 5.40 -8.10 -25.19
CA GLY A 128 4.05 -8.41 -25.63
C GLY A 128 3.59 -7.50 -26.78
N PRO A 129 2.39 -6.90 -26.73
CA PRO A 129 1.87 -6.09 -27.83
C PRO A 129 2.63 -4.78 -28.04
N TYR A 130 3.57 -4.43 -27.16
CA TYR A 130 4.31 -3.15 -27.19
C TYR A 130 5.66 -3.22 -27.87
N THR A 131 6.13 -4.38 -28.32
CA THR A 131 7.46 -4.58 -28.91
C THR A 131 7.77 -3.63 -30.08
N THR A 132 6.75 -3.17 -30.81
CA THR A 132 6.88 -2.26 -31.97
C THR A 132 6.55 -0.81 -31.66
N SER A 133 6.04 -0.51 -30.46
CA SER A 133 5.57 0.82 -30.07
C SER A 133 6.38 1.42 -28.91
N CYS A 134 7.31 0.65 -28.35
CA CYS A 134 8.18 1.03 -27.26
C CYS A 134 9.52 1.60 -27.78
N ASP A 135 9.48 2.69 -28.55
CA ASP A 135 10.72 3.38 -28.92
C ASP A 135 11.14 4.34 -27.79
N HIS A 136 11.82 3.79 -26.79
CA HIS A 136 12.26 4.54 -25.61
C HIS A 136 13.51 5.38 -25.85
N GLY A 137 13.99 5.45 -27.11
CA GLY A 137 15.35 5.88 -27.42
C GLY A 137 16.34 4.86 -26.88
N GLN A 138 17.20 4.32 -27.74
CA GLN A 138 18.26 3.42 -27.31
C GLN A 138 19.04 4.04 -26.13
N PRO A 139 19.40 3.27 -25.09
CA PRO A 139 20.36 3.76 -24.12
C PRO A 139 21.67 3.98 -24.84
N ILE A 140 22.00 5.25 -25.17
CA ILE A 140 23.24 5.73 -25.81
C ILE A 140 24.17 4.58 -26.23
N GLU A 141 24.01 4.08 -27.46
CA GLU A 141 24.99 3.17 -28.05
C GLU A 141 26.34 3.88 -28.08
N CYS A 142 27.36 3.21 -27.54
CA CYS A 142 28.73 3.67 -27.57
C CYS A 142 29.13 4.02 -29.02
N THR A 143 29.44 5.30 -29.25
CA THR A 143 30.07 5.72 -30.50
C THR A 143 31.44 5.06 -30.59
N SER A 144 31.59 4.19 -31.59
CA SER A 144 32.77 3.44 -32.03
C SER A 144 33.25 2.27 -31.15
N GLY A 145 33.03 1.04 -31.64
CA GLY A 145 33.94 -0.09 -31.41
C GLY A 145 33.58 -1.14 -30.35
N CYS A 146 32.32 -1.28 -29.93
CA CYS A 146 31.95 -2.33 -28.98
C CYS A 146 31.42 -3.58 -29.71
N GLU A 147 32.13 -4.70 -29.59
CA GLU A 147 31.63 -6.01 -30.04
C GLU A 147 30.32 -6.37 -29.34
N LEU A 148 29.44 -7.05 -30.08
CA LEU A 148 28.15 -7.58 -29.63
C LEU A 148 28.31 -8.46 -28.39
N VAL A 149 28.23 -7.87 -27.20
CA VAL A 149 27.89 -8.62 -26.01
C VAL A 149 26.37 -8.64 -25.95
N SER A 150 25.79 -9.79 -26.31
CA SER A 150 24.37 -10.10 -26.10
C SER A 150 24.04 -9.89 -24.63
N LEU A 151 23.57 -8.69 -24.29
CA LEU A 151 23.16 -8.36 -22.94
C LEU A 151 21.79 -9.01 -22.74
N HIS A 152 21.80 -10.19 -22.14
CA HIS A 152 20.60 -10.81 -21.61
C HIS A 152 20.01 -9.85 -20.57
N ILE A 153 18.99 -9.09 -20.96
CA ILE A 153 18.17 -8.31 -20.04
C ILE A 153 17.40 -9.33 -19.20
N TYR A 154 17.95 -9.65 -18.03
CA TYR A 154 17.21 -10.39 -17.01
C TYR A 154 16.14 -9.44 -16.46
N ALA A 155 14.96 -9.45 -17.10
CA ALA A 155 13.75 -8.84 -16.57
C ALA A 155 13.32 -9.64 -15.33
N PHE A 156 13.87 -9.29 -14.16
CA PHE A 156 13.34 -9.78 -12.89
C PHE A 156 12.08 -8.97 -12.57
N VAL A 157 10.93 -9.49 -12.98
CA VAL A 157 9.62 -9.03 -12.47
C VAL A 157 9.47 -9.59 -11.06
N ALA A 158 9.92 -8.84 -10.06
CA ALA A 158 9.63 -9.14 -8.67
C ALA A 158 8.26 -8.54 -8.32
N LEU A 159 7.20 -9.32 -8.52
CA LEU A 159 5.90 -9.06 -7.89
C LEU A 159 6.03 -9.43 -6.40
N LEU A 160 6.41 -8.46 -5.58
CA LEU A 160 6.29 -8.57 -4.13
C LEU A 160 4.83 -8.30 -3.77
N PHE A 161 4.00 -9.35 -3.79
CA PHE A 161 2.73 -9.35 -3.09
C PHE A 161 3.02 -9.39 -1.59
N VAL A 162 2.94 -8.24 -0.93
CA VAL A 162 2.80 -8.23 0.52
C VAL A 162 1.31 -8.42 0.81
N SER A 163 0.86 -9.67 0.76
CA SER A 163 -0.40 -10.05 1.41
C SER A 163 -0.14 -10.02 2.91
N LEU A 164 -0.40 -8.88 3.54
CA LEU A 164 -0.66 -8.83 4.97
C LEU A 164 -2.08 -9.39 5.15
N VAL A 165 -2.14 -10.70 5.41
CA VAL A 165 -3.30 -11.35 6.04
C VAL A 165 -3.26 -11.03 7.52
#